data_AF-A0A925FGB8-F1
#
_entry.id   AF-A0A925FGB8-F1
#
_cell.length_a   1.000
_cell.length_b   1.000
_cell.length_c   1.000
_cell.angle_alpha   90.00
_cell.angle_beta   90.00
_cell.angle_gamma   90.00
#
_symmetry.space_group_name_H-M   'P 1'
#
loop_
_entity.id
_entity.type
_entity.pdbx_description
1 polymer ?
#
loop_
_entity_poly.entity_id
_entity_poly.type
_entity_poly.pdbx_seq_one_letter_code
_entity_poly.pdbx_strand_id
1 'polypeptide(L)'
;VDFDIQYGSYQILNPREDLRVVIRQNYRWDNALTGLKPFTVNEFDRKLDFRAFNGENSLPAGNEFRYFDIRSTQTRGFGVNATERRADQNAALLNFDTPQQGLAYLQTEDFDGQFIIDNTETHRGATEADYWQVVFSLKTPERPQPVYVLGGFNWFNRSEGNRMTYNPTLGVYQLALAFKQGVYNYTYAVETAATQPLDTVPIEGSYSVTQNTYEILVYHRPPGSRADELVGYRVVK
;
A
#
# COMPACT_ATOMS: atom_id res chain seq x y z
N VAL A 1 0.68 -7.37 15.05
CA VAL A 1 1.02 -8.62 14.34
C VAL A 1 1.84 -9.46 15.28
N ASP A 2 1.28 -10.59 15.73
CA ASP A 2 1.88 -11.42 16.77
C ASP A 2 2.35 -12.74 16.15
N PHE A 3 3.61 -13.12 16.39
CA PHE A 3 4.21 -14.31 15.79
C PHE A 3 5.34 -14.87 16.66
N ASP A 4 5.77 -16.09 16.33
CA ASP A 4 6.99 -16.67 16.85
C ASP A 4 7.88 -17.22 15.73
N ILE A 5 9.19 -17.28 15.99
CA ILE A 5 10.18 -17.88 15.10
C ILE A 5 10.73 -19.13 15.79
N GLN A 6 10.49 -20.29 15.18
CA GLN A 6 11.13 -21.54 15.57
C GLN A 6 12.32 -21.78 14.66
N TYR A 7 13.52 -21.77 15.22
CA TYR A 7 14.76 -21.88 14.44
C TYR A 7 15.36 -23.29 14.44
N GLY A 8 14.67 -24.30 15.01
CA GLY A 8 14.93 -25.72 14.75
C GLY A 8 16.40 -26.11 14.88
N SER A 9 17.04 -26.65 13.84
CA SER A 9 18.48 -26.96 13.84
C SER A 9 19.38 -25.79 13.36
N TYR A 10 18.79 -24.68 12.92
CA TYR A 10 19.48 -23.53 12.35
C TYR A 10 20.33 -22.81 13.40
N GLN A 11 21.62 -22.69 13.13
CA GLN A 11 22.59 -22.15 14.09
C GLN A 11 22.52 -20.62 14.15
N ILE A 12 22.26 -20.09 15.33
CA ILE A 12 22.25 -18.66 15.63
C ILE A 12 23.05 -18.49 16.92
N LEU A 13 24.05 -17.62 16.91
CA LEU A 13 24.97 -17.48 18.05
C LEU A 13 24.31 -16.68 19.18
N ASN A 14 23.63 -15.59 18.82
CA ASN A 14 22.84 -14.77 19.73
C ASN A 14 21.44 -14.56 19.12
N PRO A 15 20.48 -15.47 19.41
CA PRO A 15 19.13 -15.41 18.85
C PRO A 15 18.36 -14.11 19.11
N ARG A 16 18.75 -13.35 20.15
CA ARG A 16 18.16 -12.05 20.47
C ARG A 16 18.63 -10.92 19.55
N GLU A 17 19.88 -10.98 19.09
CA GLU A 17 20.55 -9.88 18.40
C GLU A 17 20.82 -10.16 16.91
N ASP A 18 21.07 -11.42 16.56
CA ASP A 18 21.57 -11.79 15.23
C ASP A 18 20.46 -11.79 14.17
N LEU A 19 19.21 -11.94 14.57
CA LEU A 19 18.06 -11.87 13.68
C LEU A 19 17.56 -10.43 13.53
N ARG A 20 17.25 -10.05 12.29
CA ARG A 20 16.58 -8.81 11.94
C ARG A 20 15.22 -9.16 11.34
N VAL A 21 14.15 -8.75 12.01
CA VAL A 21 12.80 -8.97 11.50
C VAL A 21 12.25 -7.69 10.88
N VAL A 22 11.64 -7.85 9.71
CA VAL A 22 10.90 -6.80 9.01
C VAL A 22 9.46 -7.26 8.82
N ILE A 23 8.49 -6.41 9.15
CA ILE A 23 7.08 -6.64 8.86
C ILE A 23 6.61 -5.60 7.85
N ARG A 24 6.09 -6.04 6.71
CA ARG A 24 5.45 -5.17 5.70
C ARG A 24 3.95 -5.37 5.71
N GLN A 25 3.18 -4.29 5.66
CA GLN A 25 1.74 -4.31 5.43
C GLN A 25 1.47 -4.03 3.96
N ASN A 26 0.67 -4.85 3.28
CA ASN A 26 0.23 -4.68 1.90
C ASN A 26 1.41 -4.45 0.93
N TYR A 27 2.51 -5.18 1.14
CA TYR A 27 3.76 -5.08 0.36
C TYR A 27 4.44 -3.70 0.41
N ARG A 28 4.06 -2.84 1.37
CA ARG A 28 4.59 -1.49 1.54
C ARG A 28 5.89 -1.48 2.31
N TRP A 29 6.87 -0.78 1.77
CA TRP A 29 8.14 -0.51 2.45
C TRP A 29 8.10 0.78 3.26
N ASP A 30 7.26 1.74 2.86
CA ASP A 30 7.22 3.07 3.47
C ASP A 30 6.76 3.03 4.93
N ASN A 31 5.94 2.04 5.32
CA ASN A 31 5.46 1.85 6.68
C ASN A 31 5.97 0.56 7.34
N ALA A 32 7.04 -0.05 6.81
CA ALA A 32 7.53 -1.33 7.33
C ALA A 32 8.04 -1.19 8.77
N LEU A 33 7.64 -2.14 9.63
CA LEU A 33 8.20 -2.24 10.98
C LEU A 33 9.57 -2.94 10.90
N THR A 34 10.57 -2.33 11.52
CA THR A 34 11.95 -2.84 11.57
C THR A 34 12.50 -2.69 12.98
N GLY A 35 13.65 -3.32 13.26
CA GLY A 35 14.31 -3.19 14.56
C GLY A 35 13.60 -3.94 15.69
N LEU A 36 12.65 -4.81 15.36
CA LEU A 36 11.92 -5.63 16.32
C LEU A 36 12.86 -6.58 17.05
N LYS A 37 12.66 -6.74 18.35
CA LYS A 37 13.40 -7.67 19.20
C LYS A 37 12.45 -8.70 19.79
N PRO A 38 12.88 -9.96 19.97
CA PRO A 38 12.03 -10.94 20.61
C PRO A 38 11.78 -10.53 22.06
N PHE A 39 10.52 -10.60 22.48
CA PHE A 39 10.11 -10.36 23.85
C PHE A 39 10.72 -11.43 24.77
N THR A 40 10.62 -12.70 24.36
CA THR A 40 11.19 -13.84 25.07
C THR A 40 12.02 -14.70 24.12
N VAL A 41 13.14 -15.21 24.64
CA VAL A 41 14.01 -16.20 23.97
C VAL A 41 13.93 -17.49 24.77
N ASN A 42 13.43 -18.56 24.15
CA ASN A 42 13.41 -19.90 24.74
C ASN A 42 14.43 -20.76 24.02
N GLU A 43 15.60 -20.92 24.65
CA GLU A 43 16.72 -21.71 24.11
C GLU A 43 16.43 -23.22 24.08
N PHE A 44 15.64 -23.74 25.02
CA PHE A 44 15.30 -25.16 25.06
C PHE A 44 14.43 -25.57 23.87
N ASP A 45 13.39 -24.77 23.58
CA ASP A 45 12.48 -25.00 22.46
C ASP A 45 12.97 -24.36 21.15
N ARG A 46 14.12 -23.68 21.17
CA ARG A 46 14.69 -22.93 20.04
C ARG A 46 13.66 -22.01 19.38
N LYS A 47 13.03 -21.20 20.22
CA LYS A 47 11.87 -20.36 19.89
C LYS A 47 12.07 -18.91 20.34
N LEU A 48 11.73 -17.99 19.46
CA LEU A 48 11.70 -16.54 19.71
C LEU A 48 10.26 -16.05 19.65
N ASP A 49 9.78 -15.41 20.70
CA ASP A 49 8.42 -14.88 20.79
C ASP A 49 8.42 -13.36 20.51
N PHE A 50 7.61 -12.91 19.57
CA PHE A 50 7.43 -11.50 19.18
C PHE A 50 6.03 -10.98 19.56
N ARG A 51 5.51 -11.37 20.72
CA ARG A 51 4.27 -10.81 21.30
C ARG A 51 4.63 -9.74 22.31
N ALA A 52 4.75 -8.51 21.82
CA ALA A 52 5.14 -7.38 22.65
C ALA A 52 3.90 -6.68 23.24
N PHE A 53 3.92 -6.45 24.56
CA PHE A 53 2.81 -5.77 25.27
C PHE A 53 2.78 -4.25 25.07
N ASN A 54 3.87 -3.67 24.58
CA ASN A 54 4.00 -2.23 24.33
C ASN A 54 3.43 -1.80 22.96
N GLY A 55 2.94 -2.76 22.15
CA GLY A 55 2.39 -2.48 20.83
C GLY A 55 3.42 -2.17 19.75
N GLU A 56 4.72 -2.46 19.94
CA GLU A 56 5.76 -2.20 18.92
C GLU A 56 5.51 -2.93 17.58
N ASN A 57 4.70 -3.99 17.59
CA ASN A 57 4.27 -4.75 16.41
C ASN A 57 2.91 -4.31 15.86
N SER A 58 2.46 -3.10 16.20
CA SER A 58 1.16 -2.54 15.77
C SER A 58 1.33 -1.61 14.59
N LEU A 59 0.40 -1.72 13.63
CA LEU A 59 0.31 -0.86 12.45
C LEU A 59 -1.11 -0.30 12.38
N PRO A 60 -1.30 0.94 11.87
CA PRO A 60 -2.63 1.41 11.50
C PRO A 60 -3.28 0.43 10.52
N ALA A 61 -4.51 0.03 10.80
CA ALA A 61 -5.21 -0.96 9.98
C ALA A 61 -5.65 -0.40 8.62
N GLY A 62 -5.77 0.93 8.51
CA GLY A 62 -6.19 1.58 7.27
C GLY A 62 -7.62 1.21 6.87
N ASN A 63 -7.90 1.26 5.57
CA ASN A 63 -9.16 0.87 4.97
C ASN A 63 -8.89 0.11 3.67
N GLU A 64 -9.90 -0.55 3.12
CA GLU A 64 -9.81 -1.21 1.81
C GLU A 64 -9.45 -0.16 0.75
N PHE A 65 -8.59 -0.52 -0.19
CA PHE A 65 -8.14 0.37 -1.23
C PHE A 65 -9.28 0.69 -2.21
N ARG A 66 -9.32 1.95 -2.65
CA ARG A 66 -10.19 2.37 -3.76
C ARG A 66 -9.65 1.76 -5.04
N TYR A 67 -10.50 1.52 -6.03
CA TYR A 67 -10.01 1.03 -7.32
C TYR A 67 -10.76 1.59 -8.51
N PHE A 68 -10.08 1.59 -9.66
CA PHE A 68 -10.66 1.90 -10.95
C PHE A 68 -10.22 0.87 -12.00
N ASP A 69 -11.08 0.66 -13.00
CA ASP A 69 -10.85 -0.25 -14.12
C ASP A 69 -10.93 0.52 -15.45
N ILE A 70 -9.80 0.55 -16.16
CA ILE A 70 -9.66 1.19 -17.49
C ILE A 70 -9.21 0.17 -18.56
N ARG A 71 -9.49 -1.13 -18.35
CA ARG A 71 -9.07 -2.19 -19.28
C ARG A 71 -9.75 -2.14 -20.65
N SER A 72 -10.91 -1.49 -20.76
CA SER A 72 -11.73 -1.47 -21.98
C SER A 72 -11.81 -0.08 -22.59
N THR A 73 -11.65 -0.01 -23.92
CA THR A 73 -11.98 1.20 -24.71
C THR A 73 -13.46 1.31 -25.05
N GLN A 74 -14.20 0.21 -24.95
CA GLN A 74 -15.58 0.06 -25.42
C GLN A 74 -16.59 0.27 -24.29
N THR A 75 -16.19 -0.01 -23.06
CA THR A 75 -17.06 0.03 -21.88
C THR A 75 -16.41 0.79 -20.74
N ARG A 76 -17.24 1.42 -19.91
CA ARG A 76 -16.79 2.10 -18.71
C ARG A 76 -16.63 1.10 -17.58
N GLY A 77 -15.41 0.95 -17.08
CA GLY A 77 -15.13 0.09 -15.93
C GLY A 77 -15.54 0.71 -14.59
N PHE A 78 -15.34 -0.07 -13.52
CA PHE A 78 -15.61 0.39 -12.15
C PHE A 78 -14.76 1.61 -11.78
N GLY A 79 -15.26 2.48 -10.91
CA GLY A 79 -14.53 3.67 -10.44
C GLY A 79 -14.42 4.80 -11.48
N VAL A 80 -14.75 4.55 -12.75
CA VAL A 80 -14.70 5.55 -13.83
C VAL A 80 -16.09 6.20 -13.98
N ASN A 81 -16.11 7.53 -13.97
CA ASN A 81 -17.32 8.34 -14.17
C ASN A 81 -17.58 8.57 -15.66
N ALA A 82 -16.54 8.98 -16.40
CA ALA A 82 -16.60 9.26 -17.82
C ALA A 82 -15.28 8.90 -18.50
N THR A 83 -15.37 8.57 -19.79
CA THR A 83 -14.21 8.39 -20.67
C THR A 83 -14.28 9.39 -21.80
N GLU A 84 -13.13 9.96 -22.15
CA GLU A 84 -13.00 10.94 -23.21
C GLU A 84 -11.96 10.45 -24.21
N ARG A 85 -12.34 10.41 -25.49
CA ARG A 85 -11.39 10.19 -26.56
C ARG A 85 -10.86 11.54 -27.03
N ARG A 86 -9.61 11.87 -26.68
CA ARG A 86 -8.95 13.09 -27.14
C ARG A 86 -8.08 12.78 -28.36
N ALA A 87 -7.57 13.83 -28.99
CA ALA A 87 -6.77 13.71 -30.21
C ALA A 87 -5.42 13.02 -29.97
N ASP A 88 -4.88 13.18 -28.77
CA ASP A 88 -3.55 12.73 -28.33
C ASP A 88 -3.60 11.46 -27.47
N GLN A 89 -4.57 11.35 -26.56
CA GLN A 89 -4.73 10.19 -25.68
C GLN A 89 -6.17 10.03 -25.18
N ASN A 90 -6.55 8.83 -24.78
CA ASN A 90 -7.80 8.65 -24.04
C ASN A 90 -7.64 9.18 -22.62
N ALA A 91 -8.74 9.66 -22.04
CA ALA A 91 -8.80 10.05 -20.64
C ALA A 91 -9.94 9.33 -19.92
N ALA A 92 -9.69 8.98 -18.66
CA ALA A 92 -10.70 8.45 -17.74
C ALA A 92 -10.85 9.43 -16.57
N LEU A 93 -12.05 9.97 -16.40
CA LEU A 93 -12.40 10.78 -15.25
C LEU A 93 -12.96 9.85 -14.19
N LEU A 94 -12.29 9.75 -13.03
CA LEU A 94 -12.78 8.92 -11.94
C LEU A 94 -13.98 9.56 -11.24
N ASN A 95 -14.70 8.75 -10.48
CA ASN A 95 -15.74 9.27 -9.60
C ASN A 95 -15.17 10.27 -8.58
N PHE A 96 -16.03 11.18 -8.11
CA PHE A 96 -15.66 12.06 -7.01
C PHE A 96 -15.61 11.26 -5.71
N ASP A 97 -14.39 11.05 -5.22
CA ASP A 97 -14.14 10.47 -3.92
C ASP A 97 -14.44 11.46 -2.81
N THR A 98 -14.81 10.95 -1.63
CA THR A 98 -14.91 11.72 -0.39
C THR A 98 -14.09 11.03 0.70
N PRO A 99 -13.62 11.76 1.72
CA PRO A 99 -13.00 11.15 2.89
C PRO A 99 -13.93 10.09 3.50
N GLN A 100 -13.34 8.94 3.86
CA GLN A 100 -14.03 7.84 4.52
C GLN A 100 -13.80 7.83 6.03
N GLN A 101 -12.84 8.60 6.54
CA GLN A 101 -12.59 8.74 7.98
C GLN A 101 -13.88 9.11 8.74
N GLY A 102 -14.25 8.28 9.71
CA GLY A 102 -15.43 8.50 10.56
C GLY A 102 -16.74 7.94 9.99
N LEU A 103 -16.74 7.41 8.76
CA LEU A 103 -17.87 6.66 8.22
C LEU A 103 -17.87 5.22 8.74
N ALA A 104 -18.99 4.53 8.56
CA ALA A 104 -19.07 3.10 8.82
C ALA A 104 -18.17 2.34 7.84
N TYR A 105 -17.46 1.32 8.35
CA TYR A 105 -16.63 0.45 7.54
C TYR A 105 -17.47 -0.34 6.54
N LEU A 106 -16.98 -0.43 5.30
CA LEU A 106 -17.55 -1.26 4.24
C LEU A 106 -16.46 -2.16 3.70
N GLN A 107 -16.66 -3.48 3.84
CA GLN A 107 -15.74 -4.45 3.27
C GLN A 107 -15.92 -4.52 1.76
N THR A 108 -14.82 -4.38 1.03
CA THR A 108 -14.74 -4.55 -0.42
C THR A 108 -13.54 -5.41 -0.76
N GLU A 109 -13.64 -6.26 -1.78
CA GLU A 109 -12.48 -6.99 -2.27
C GLU A 109 -11.56 -6.02 -3.03
N ASP A 110 -10.27 -6.08 -2.69
CA ASP A 110 -9.23 -5.31 -3.34
C ASP A 110 -8.00 -6.19 -3.62
N PHE A 111 -6.92 -5.56 -4.10
CA PHE A 111 -5.63 -6.19 -4.36
C PHE A 111 -4.55 -5.69 -3.38
N ASP A 112 -4.91 -5.33 -2.15
CA ASP A 112 -3.98 -4.80 -1.13
C ASP A 112 -3.10 -3.67 -1.70
N GLY A 113 -3.68 -2.78 -2.52
CA GLY A 113 -2.98 -1.64 -3.11
C GLY A 113 -2.22 -1.94 -4.41
N GLN A 114 -2.25 -3.19 -4.90
CA GLN A 114 -1.61 -3.59 -6.14
C GLN A 114 -2.45 -3.24 -7.39
N PHE A 115 -1.92 -3.56 -8.56
CA PHE A 115 -2.57 -3.32 -9.84
C PHE A 115 -2.30 -4.46 -10.82
N ILE A 116 -3.17 -4.57 -11.82
CA ILE A 116 -3.08 -5.57 -12.88
C ILE A 116 -3.15 -4.85 -14.22
N ILE A 117 -2.12 -5.01 -15.05
CA ILE A 117 -2.11 -4.51 -16.43
C ILE A 117 -2.81 -5.53 -17.31
N ASP A 118 -3.91 -5.11 -17.93
CA ASP A 118 -4.64 -5.94 -18.87
C ASP A 118 -5.47 -5.09 -19.84
N ASN A 119 -5.89 -5.69 -20.95
CA ASN A 119 -6.82 -5.09 -21.90
C ASN A 119 -7.96 -6.09 -22.15
N THR A 120 -9.21 -5.68 -21.90
CA THR A 120 -10.36 -6.59 -21.93
C THR A 120 -10.64 -7.13 -23.33
N GLU A 121 -10.35 -6.35 -24.37
CA GLU A 121 -10.64 -6.76 -25.75
C GLU A 121 -9.65 -7.79 -26.29
N THR A 122 -8.38 -7.68 -25.90
CA THR A 122 -7.28 -8.46 -26.48
C THR A 122 -6.72 -9.52 -25.54
N HIS A 123 -6.90 -9.36 -24.22
CA HIS A 123 -6.26 -10.13 -23.16
C HIS A 123 -4.73 -10.18 -23.28
N ARG A 124 -4.14 -9.16 -23.92
CA ARG A 124 -2.70 -9.03 -24.16
C ARG A 124 -2.17 -7.73 -23.56
N GLY A 125 -2.46 -7.48 -22.28
CA GLY A 125 -2.06 -6.26 -21.58
C GLY A 125 -0.57 -5.92 -21.64
N ALA A 126 0.31 -6.92 -21.72
CA ALA A 126 1.75 -6.67 -21.80
C ALA A 126 2.13 -5.84 -23.04
N THR A 127 1.51 -6.10 -24.19
CA THR A 127 1.90 -5.54 -25.50
C THR A 127 0.82 -4.68 -26.17
N GLU A 128 -0.46 -4.88 -25.83
CA GLU A 128 -1.59 -4.28 -26.54
C GLU A 128 -2.41 -3.31 -25.66
N ALA A 129 -2.08 -3.15 -24.37
CA ALA A 129 -2.65 -2.10 -23.53
C ALA A 129 -2.00 -0.73 -23.80
N ASP A 130 -2.84 0.29 -23.94
CA ASP A 130 -2.42 1.68 -24.19
C ASP A 130 -2.33 2.50 -22.89
N TYR A 131 -1.77 3.71 -22.95
CA TYR A 131 -1.75 4.67 -21.84
C TYR A 131 -2.92 5.65 -21.93
N TRP A 132 -3.60 5.84 -20.80
CA TRP A 132 -4.71 6.77 -20.65
C TRP A 132 -4.37 7.80 -19.57
N GLN A 133 -4.87 9.01 -19.73
CA GLN A 133 -4.84 10.01 -18.67
C GLN A 133 -5.97 9.77 -17.67
N VAL A 134 -5.62 9.39 -16.45
CA VAL A 134 -6.59 9.18 -15.36
C VAL A 134 -6.65 10.43 -14.50
N VAL A 135 -7.86 10.96 -14.31
CA VAL A 135 -8.12 12.15 -13.49
C VAL A 135 -8.75 11.73 -12.17
N PHE A 136 -7.97 11.82 -11.10
CA PHE A 136 -8.42 11.62 -9.72
C PHE A 136 -9.13 12.87 -9.23
N SER A 137 -10.21 12.69 -8.47
CA SER A 137 -11.01 13.79 -7.91
C SER A 137 -11.42 13.47 -6.47
N LEU A 138 -10.86 14.20 -5.50
CA LEU A 138 -11.20 14.07 -4.08
C LEU A 138 -11.94 15.32 -3.60
N LYS A 139 -13.24 15.18 -3.31
CA LYS A 139 -14.12 16.24 -2.82
C LYS A 139 -14.00 16.38 -1.31
N THR A 140 -13.27 17.38 -0.87
CA THR A 140 -13.04 17.73 0.54
C THR A 140 -12.62 19.20 0.63
N PRO A 141 -12.90 19.92 1.73
CA PRO A 141 -12.34 21.25 1.96
C PRO A 141 -10.81 21.23 1.87
N GLU A 142 -10.24 22.39 1.56
CA GLU A 142 -8.78 22.58 1.55
C GLU A 142 -8.18 22.19 2.89
N ARG A 143 -7.11 21.41 2.82
CA ARG A 143 -6.30 20.96 3.94
C ARG A 143 -4.99 21.74 3.96
N PRO A 144 -4.44 22.03 5.15
CA PRO A 144 -3.12 22.65 5.25
C PRO A 144 -2.01 21.70 4.79
N GLN A 145 -2.21 20.38 4.94
CA GLN A 145 -1.26 19.37 4.47
C GLN A 145 -1.44 19.08 2.97
N PRO A 146 -0.35 18.91 2.20
CA PRO A 146 -0.40 18.36 0.86
C PRO A 146 -1.07 16.98 0.83
N VAL A 147 -1.83 16.73 -0.23
CA VAL A 147 -2.55 15.46 -0.49
C VAL A 147 -1.91 14.77 -1.67
N TYR A 148 -1.70 13.45 -1.57
CA TYR A 148 -1.09 12.62 -2.61
C TYR A 148 -1.97 11.42 -2.95
N VAL A 149 -1.82 10.92 -4.18
CA VAL A 149 -2.39 9.64 -4.62
C VAL A 149 -1.31 8.57 -4.59
N LEU A 150 -1.56 7.48 -3.87
CA LEU A 150 -0.61 6.38 -3.67
C LEU A 150 -1.20 5.05 -4.11
N GLY A 151 -0.33 4.13 -4.52
CA GLY A 151 -0.65 2.73 -4.78
C GLY A 151 0.61 1.95 -5.16
N GLY A 152 0.46 0.68 -5.50
CA GLY A 152 1.56 -0.18 -5.95
C GLY A 152 2.25 0.38 -7.20
N PHE A 153 1.51 1.10 -8.04
CA PHE A 153 2.01 1.70 -9.29
C PHE A 153 3.06 2.81 -9.10
N ASN A 154 3.15 3.40 -7.91
CA ASN A 154 4.18 4.39 -7.56
C ASN A 154 4.97 3.97 -6.30
N TRP A 155 4.94 2.67 -5.96
CA TRP A 155 5.59 2.12 -4.78
C TRP A 155 5.22 2.84 -3.48
N PHE A 156 4.00 3.40 -3.40
CA PHE A 156 3.52 4.19 -2.26
C PHE A 156 4.41 5.38 -1.88
N ASN A 157 5.25 5.85 -2.80
CA ASN A 157 6.19 6.92 -2.54
C ASN A 157 5.60 8.29 -2.89
N ARG A 158 6.00 9.30 -2.10
CA ARG A 158 5.70 10.70 -2.38
C ARG A 158 6.55 11.22 -3.54
N SER A 159 5.96 12.04 -4.40
CA SER A 159 6.64 12.78 -5.47
C SER A 159 5.83 14.02 -5.83
N GLU A 160 6.43 15.00 -6.50
CA GLU A 160 5.63 16.12 -7.03
C GLU A 160 4.60 15.66 -8.08
N GLY A 161 4.90 14.57 -8.80
CA GLY A 161 4.02 14.05 -9.84
C GLY A 161 2.70 13.46 -9.32
N ASN A 162 2.65 12.97 -8.08
CA ASN A 162 1.44 12.42 -7.48
C ASN A 162 0.80 13.33 -6.43
N ARG A 163 1.24 14.59 -6.34
CA ARG A 163 0.66 15.61 -5.47
C ARG A 163 -0.60 16.21 -6.12
N MET A 164 -1.71 16.20 -5.39
CA MET A 164 -2.96 16.75 -5.86
C MET A 164 -3.01 18.27 -5.71
N THR A 165 -3.70 18.93 -6.64
CA THR A 165 -3.92 20.39 -6.62
C THR A 165 -5.35 20.69 -6.20
N TYR A 166 -5.53 21.58 -5.23
CA TYR A 166 -6.85 22.01 -4.79
C TYR A 166 -7.45 23.04 -5.74
N ASN A 167 -8.70 22.82 -6.16
CA ASN A 167 -9.50 23.79 -6.89
C ASN A 167 -10.53 24.43 -5.95
N PRO A 168 -10.36 25.70 -5.54
CA PRO A 168 -11.25 26.37 -4.58
C PRO A 168 -12.64 26.66 -5.15
N THR A 169 -12.79 26.78 -6.47
CA THR A 169 -14.08 27.01 -7.11
C THR A 169 -14.96 25.77 -7.06
N LEU A 170 -14.36 24.58 -7.19
CA LEU A 170 -15.07 23.30 -7.18
C LEU A 170 -15.09 22.63 -5.80
N GLY A 171 -14.19 23.03 -4.89
CA GLY A 171 -14.02 22.38 -3.59
C GLY A 171 -13.49 20.96 -3.69
N VAL A 172 -12.58 20.72 -4.65
CA VAL A 172 -12.09 19.39 -5.02
C VAL A 172 -10.57 19.43 -5.26
N TYR A 173 -9.87 18.41 -4.77
CA TYR A 173 -8.50 18.10 -5.15
C TYR A 173 -8.50 17.30 -6.45
N GLN A 174 -7.68 17.72 -7.43
CA GLN A 174 -7.56 17.04 -8.71
C GLN A 174 -6.10 16.70 -9.02
N LEU A 175 -5.91 15.59 -9.71
CA LEU A 175 -4.63 15.16 -10.23
C LEU A 175 -4.86 14.34 -11.50
N ALA A 176 -4.08 14.61 -12.54
CA ALA A 176 -4.07 13.84 -13.77
C ALA A 176 -2.74 13.10 -13.93
N LEU A 177 -2.80 11.79 -14.14
CA LEU A 177 -1.64 10.90 -14.27
C LEU A 177 -1.83 9.93 -15.43
N ALA A 178 -0.75 9.54 -16.10
CA ALA A 178 -0.80 8.55 -17.17
C ALA A 178 -0.72 7.13 -16.60
N PHE A 179 -1.69 6.29 -16.94
CA PHE A 179 -1.75 4.89 -16.55
C PHE A 179 -1.89 4.01 -17.78
N LYS A 180 -1.15 2.90 -17.81
CA LYS A 180 -1.40 1.84 -18.80
C LYS A 180 -2.75 1.20 -18.49
N GLN A 181 -3.49 0.68 -19.48
CA GLN A 181 -4.78 0.05 -19.21
C GLN A 181 -4.64 -1.11 -18.21
N GLY A 182 -5.59 -1.20 -17.28
CA GLY A 182 -5.52 -2.11 -16.15
C GLY A 182 -6.57 -1.83 -15.08
N VAL A 183 -6.50 -2.62 -14.01
CA VAL A 183 -7.22 -2.38 -12.75
C VAL A 183 -6.20 -1.91 -11.72
N TYR A 184 -6.48 -0.80 -11.06
CA TYR A 184 -5.55 -0.18 -10.12
C TYR A 184 -6.22 0.06 -8.78
N ASN A 185 -5.58 -0.39 -7.71
CA ASN A 185 -5.87 0.11 -6.39
C ASN A 185 -5.11 1.42 -6.12
N TYR A 186 -5.75 2.30 -5.36
CA TYR A 186 -5.16 3.54 -4.90
C TYR A 186 -5.75 3.98 -3.56
N THR A 187 -5.04 4.88 -2.91
CA THR A 187 -5.44 5.54 -1.67
C THR A 187 -4.99 6.99 -1.68
N TYR A 188 -5.67 7.83 -0.92
CA TYR A 188 -5.23 9.19 -0.65
C TYR A 188 -4.46 9.24 0.66
N ALA A 189 -3.33 9.93 0.65
CA ALA A 189 -2.53 10.14 1.84
C ALA A 189 -2.16 11.61 2.01
N VAL A 190 -1.97 12.04 3.25
CA VAL A 190 -1.56 13.40 3.59
C VAL A 190 -0.14 13.41 4.13
N GLU A 191 0.54 14.52 3.88
CA GLU A 191 1.88 14.75 4.41
C GLU A 191 1.83 15.37 5.81
N THR A 192 2.21 14.59 6.82
CA THR A 192 2.34 15.05 8.21
C THR A 192 3.69 15.75 8.44
N ALA A 193 4.75 15.23 7.83
CA ALA A 193 6.09 15.79 7.81
C ALA A 193 6.84 15.36 6.55
N ALA A 194 7.83 16.16 6.14
CA ALA A 194 8.63 15.94 4.92
C ALA A 194 9.39 14.61 4.92
N THR A 195 9.81 14.12 6.09
CA THR A 195 10.67 12.94 6.25
C THR A 195 9.94 11.70 6.77
N GLN A 196 8.65 11.80 7.07
CA GLN A 196 7.86 10.68 7.57
C GLN A 196 7.18 9.92 6.41
N PRO A 197 6.66 8.71 6.63
CA PRO A 197 5.73 8.10 5.68
C PRO A 197 4.48 8.98 5.51
N LEU A 198 3.80 8.87 4.37
CA LEU A 198 2.52 9.56 4.16
C LEU A 198 1.42 8.88 4.98
N ASP A 199 0.54 9.68 5.57
CA ASP A 199 -0.53 9.19 6.46
C ASP A 199 -1.85 9.06 5.70
N THR A 200 -2.38 7.84 5.60
CA THR A 200 -3.66 7.56 4.94
C THR A 200 -4.86 7.73 5.89
N VAL A 201 -4.65 7.67 7.20
CA VAL A 201 -5.72 7.69 8.21
C VAL A 201 -6.61 8.94 8.13
N PRO A 202 -6.07 10.15 7.86
CA PRO A 202 -6.88 11.35 7.82
C PRO A 202 -7.82 11.46 6.61
N ILE A 203 -7.76 10.55 5.64
CA ILE A 203 -8.70 10.50 4.50
C ILE A 203 -9.43 9.17 4.51
N GLU A 204 -8.72 8.05 4.57
CA GLU A 204 -9.33 6.72 4.46
C GLU A 204 -9.85 6.17 5.79
N GLY A 205 -9.32 6.67 6.91
CA GLY A 205 -9.59 6.11 8.24
C GLY A 205 -8.70 4.92 8.59
N SER A 206 -8.97 4.32 9.74
CA SER A 206 -8.30 3.12 10.22
C SER A 206 -9.31 2.22 10.93
N TYR A 207 -9.66 1.11 10.30
CA TYR A 207 -10.67 0.17 10.78
C TYR A 207 -10.01 -1.18 11.05
N SER A 208 -10.12 -1.69 12.28
CA SER A 208 -9.41 -2.92 12.69
C SER A 208 -9.83 -4.18 11.92
N VAL A 209 -10.96 -4.13 11.22
CA VAL A 209 -11.53 -5.23 10.44
C VAL A 209 -11.10 -5.21 8.96
N THR A 210 -10.35 -4.19 8.53
CA THR A 210 -9.79 -4.09 7.18
C THR A 210 -8.88 -5.28 6.89
N GLN A 211 -9.11 -5.94 5.76
CA GLN A 211 -8.25 -7.02 5.32
C GLN A 211 -6.92 -6.45 4.84
N ASN A 212 -5.84 -6.95 5.44
CA ASN A 212 -4.48 -6.53 5.08
C ASN A 212 -3.62 -7.76 4.95
N THR A 213 -2.66 -7.74 4.04
CA THR A 213 -1.63 -8.77 3.93
C THR A 213 -0.37 -8.33 4.68
N TYR A 214 0.09 -9.12 5.64
CA TYR A 214 1.33 -8.89 6.37
C TYR A 214 2.42 -9.88 5.95
N GLU A 215 3.57 -9.36 5.55
CA GLU A 215 4.75 -10.16 5.25
C GLU A 215 5.76 -10.03 6.37
N ILE A 216 6.22 -11.16 6.88
CA ILE A 216 7.26 -11.25 7.90
C ILE A 216 8.52 -11.78 7.23
N LEU A 217 9.54 -10.94 7.14
CA LEU A 217 10.86 -11.26 6.59
C LEU A 217 11.85 -11.38 7.74
N VAL A 218 12.53 -12.52 7.83
CA VAL A 218 13.54 -12.79 8.86
C VAL A 218 14.89 -12.88 8.20
N TYR A 219 15.75 -11.91 8.52
CA TYR A 219 17.11 -11.85 8.05
C TYR A 219 18.09 -12.29 9.14
N HIS A 220 19.14 -12.99 8.73
CA HIS A 220 20.28 -13.33 9.60
C HIS A 220 21.57 -12.92 8.89
N ARG A 221 22.53 -12.36 9.63
CA ARG A 221 23.89 -12.17 9.15
C ARG A 221 24.84 -13.03 9.97
N PRO A 222 25.20 -14.24 9.49
CA PRO A 222 26.17 -15.07 10.18
C PRO A 222 27.52 -14.35 10.37
N PRO A 223 28.26 -14.65 11.45
CA PRO A 223 29.62 -14.15 11.62
C PRO A 223 30.49 -14.45 10.40
N GLY A 224 31.16 -13.42 9.86
CA GLY A 224 31.97 -13.55 8.64
C GLY A 224 31.20 -13.51 7.32
N SER A 225 29.87 -13.48 7.33
CA SER A 225 29.07 -13.27 6.12
C SER A 225 29.22 -11.85 5.59
N ARG A 226 29.02 -11.69 4.27
CA ARG A 226 29.12 -10.43 3.55
C ARG A 226 27.77 -9.76 3.30
N ALA A 227 26.67 -10.43 3.64
CA ALA A 227 25.31 -9.94 3.38
C ALA A 227 24.33 -10.40 4.47
N ASP A 228 23.19 -9.70 4.54
CA ASP A 228 22.01 -10.18 5.27
C ASP A 228 21.31 -11.24 4.42
N GLU A 229 21.16 -12.45 4.95
CA GLU A 229 20.48 -13.56 4.27
C GLU A 229 19.02 -13.62 4.71
N LEU A 230 18.08 -13.73 3.77
CA LEU A 230 16.67 -13.98 4.10
C LEU A 230 16.50 -15.47 4.44
N VAL A 231 16.36 -15.75 5.74
CA VAL A 231 16.33 -17.12 6.28
C VAL A 231 14.92 -17.59 6.64
N GLY A 232 13.96 -16.68 6.64
CA GLY A 232 12.56 -16.97 6.85
C GLY A 232 11.67 -15.96 6.14
N TYR A 233 10.57 -16.45 5.59
CA TYR A 233 9.54 -15.63 4.95
C TYR A 233 8.16 -16.22 5.23
N ARG A 234 7.22 -15.38 5.64
CA ARG A 234 5.82 -15.79 5.83
C ARG A 234 4.89 -14.66 5.46
N VAL A 235 3.78 -15.02 4.81
CA VAL A 235 2.65 -14.14 4.55
C VAL A 235 1.49 -14.54 5.45
N VAL A 236 0.82 -13.54 6.03
CA VAL A 236 -0.34 -13.69 6.92
C VAL A 236 -1.41 -12.68 6.50
N LYS A 237 -2.68 -13.06 6.57
CA LYS A 237 -3.83 -12.16 6.43
C LYS A 237 -4.62 -12.16 7.74
#